data_AF-A0A6A3CKE3-F1
#
_entry.id   AF-A0A6A3CKE3-F1
#
_cell.length_a   1.000
_cell.length_b   1.000
_cell.length_c   1.000
_cell.angle_alpha   90.00
_cell.angle_beta   90.00
_cell.angle_gamma   90.00
#
_symmetry.space_group_name_H-M   'P 1'
#
loop_
_entity.id
_entity.type
_entity.pdbx_description
1 polymer ?
#
loop_
_entity_poly.entity_id
_entity_poly.type
_entity_poly.pdbx_seq_one_letter_code
_entity_poly.pdbx_strand_id
1 'polypeptide(L)'
;MIWMAVDEVLPDAFKEALPTPVASAATLSVALMEALSTLFQNFSHDFNSANASGFVVSLLFGLGPLLGGLVLVAFALAFCLQHAFLMGTASGIAFILGAWRPLQLLLSSKMGFLPLMLLLTVGAAFVHVSSSAILVIVSNKRTSNNLPTLTRFPVSVLTLKSFLACGTVAFHALAEGLELGVAGPKAYGLGRHMVLPVPLHGLPRGAAVASCIFGATGSWYGSLAAAALIGFIGPISVIGAILAGIDYSGLDHVMVLACGGLVPCYIRIVQRAVRLDMRKSSCGFAVGVGLAALCLTCSKLVCLHTPYCNSAPEAVI
;
A
#
# COMPACT_ATOMS: atom_id res chain seq x y z
N MET A 1 -18.59 -29.74 -12.49
CA MET A 1 -17.17 -30.17 -12.57
C MET A 1 -16.24 -29.29 -11.75
N ILE A 2 -16.20 -27.97 -11.92
CA ILE A 2 -15.32 -27.07 -11.11
C ILE A 2 -15.54 -27.22 -9.60
N TRP A 3 -16.79 -27.31 -9.14
CA TRP A 3 -17.10 -27.48 -7.71
C TRP A 3 -16.69 -28.84 -7.12
N MET A 4 -16.64 -29.91 -7.93
CA MET A 4 -16.10 -31.21 -7.46
C MET A 4 -14.59 -31.18 -7.31
N ALA A 5 -13.88 -30.52 -8.24
CA ALA A 5 -12.43 -30.38 -8.15
C ALA A 5 -11.99 -29.47 -6.99
N VAL A 6 -12.80 -28.45 -6.66
CA VAL A 6 -12.56 -27.58 -5.50
C VAL A 6 -12.78 -28.34 -4.18
N ASP A 7 -13.77 -29.21 -4.10
CA ASP A 7 -14.09 -30.01 -2.91
C ASP A 7 -13.02 -31.06 -2.58
N GLU A 8 -12.40 -31.63 -3.61
CA GLU A 8 -11.38 -32.68 -3.47
C GLU A 8 -9.97 -32.14 -3.15
N VAL A 9 -9.70 -30.87 -3.49
CA VAL A 9 -8.40 -30.19 -3.25
C VAL A 9 -8.46 -29.29 -2.00
N LEU A 10 -9.64 -29.06 -1.42
CA LEU A 10 -9.79 -28.20 -0.24
C LEU A 10 -9.22 -28.88 1.03
N PRO A 11 -8.29 -28.21 1.75
CA PRO A 11 -7.83 -28.69 3.05
C PRO A 11 -9.01 -28.89 4.01
N ASP A 12 -8.99 -29.92 4.84
CA ASP A 12 -10.12 -30.25 5.72
C ASP A 12 -10.54 -29.09 6.65
N ALA A 13 -9.61 -28.17 6.96
CA ALA A 13 -9.88 -26.93 7.69
C ALA A 13 -10.90 -25.99 7.00
N PHE A 14 -11.08 -26.08 5.68
CA PHE A 14 -12.09 -25.31 4.94
C PHE A 14 -13.46 -26.01 4.91
N LYS A 15 -13.51 -27.33 5.09
CA LYS A 15 -14.77 -28.10 5.17
C LYS A 15 -15.50 -27.83 6.49
N GLU A 16 -14.76 -27.43 7.53
CA GLU A 16 -15.32 -27.09 8.85
C GLU A 16 -15.74 -25.61 9.00
N ALA A 17 -15.47 -24.75 8.02
CA ALA A 17 -15.82 -23.33 8.07
C ALA A 17 -17.25 -23.07 7.54
N LEU A 18 -17.92 -22.05 8.08
CA LEU A 18 -19.30 -21.69 7.69
C LEU A 18 -19.42 -21.48 6.16
N PRO A 19 -20.43 -22.08 5.50
CA PRO A 19 -20.46 -22.23 4.04
C PRO A 19 -20.51 -20.92 3.26
N THR A 20 -21.01 -19.82 3.84
CA THR A 20 -21.25 -18.55 3.13
C THR A 20 -19.98 -17.72 2.85
N PRO A 21 -19.07 -17.44 3.81
CA PRO A 21 -17.82 -16.74 3.52
C PRO A 21 -16.83 -17.58 2.71
N VAL A 22 -16.78 -18.90 2.94
CA VAL A 22 -15.90 -19.81 2.19
C VAL A 22 -16.33 -19.92 0.73
N ALA A 23 -17.63 -20.12 0.46
CA ALA A 23 -18.15 -20.13 -0.90
C ALA A 23 -17.93 -18.79 -1.62
N SER A 24 -18.06 -17.67 -0.90
CA SER A 24 -17.82 -16.34 -1.47
C SER A 24 -16.35 -16.13 -1.83
N ALA A 25 -15.43 -16.51 -0.93
CA ALA A 25 -13.98 -16.44 -1.19
C ALA A 25 -13.55 -17.37 -2.33
N ALA A 26 -14.09 -18.59 -2.37
CA ALA A 26 -13.85 -19.54 -3.45
C ALA A 26 -14.38 -19.01 -4.79
N THR A 27 -15.61 -18.47 -4.81
CA THR A 27 -16.21 -17.88 -6.03
C THR A 27 -15.41 -16.68 -6.52
N LEU A 28 -14.98 -15.78 -5.62
CA LEU A 28 -14.12 -14.65 -5.95
C LEU A 28 -12.76 -15.11 -6.49
N SER A 29 -12.18 -16.16 -5.89
CA SER A 29 -10.89 -16.72 -6.33
C SER A 29 -10.99 -17.35 -7.71
N VAL A 30 -12.07 -18.10 -7.99
CA VAL A 30 -12.34 -18.67 -9.31
C VAL A 30 -12.63 -17.57 -10.33
N ALA A 31 -13.43 -16.56 -9.99
CA ALA A 31 -13.70 -15.43 -10.88
C ALA A 31 -12.43 -14.61 -11.16
N LEU A 32 -11.58 -14.41 -10.16
CA LEU A 32 -10.28 -13.77 -10.33
C LEU A 32 -9.36 -14.63 -11.20
N MET A 33 -9.27 -15.93 -10.94
CA MET A 33 -8.49 -16.87 -11.76
C MET A 33 -8.95 -16.84 -13.23
N GLU A 34 -10.26 -16.83 -13.49
CA GLU A 34 -10.82 -16.77 -14.83
C GLU A 34 -10.62 -15.41 -15.49
N ALA A 35 -10.78 -14.31 -14.76
CA ALA A 35 -10.48 -12.97 -15.23
C ALA A 35 -8.98 -12.82 -15.56
N LEU A 36 -8.10 -13.39 -14.74
CA LEU A 36 -6.66 -13.45 -15.00
C LEU A 36 -6.36 -14.32 -16.21
N SER A 37 -7.01 -15.48 -16.35
CA SER A 37 -6.84 -16.41 -17.47
C SER A 37 -7.26 -15.78 -18.80
N THR A 38 -8.44 -15.15 -18.85
CA THR A 38 -8.94 -14.42 -20.03
C THR A 38 -8.07 -13.21 -20.37
N LEU A 39 -7.61 -12.48 -19.36
CA LEU A 39 -6.64 -11.40 -19.51
C LEU A 39 -5.32 -11.94 -20.10
N PHE A 40 -4.78 -13.05 -19.58
CA PHE A 40 -3.59 -13.72 -20.14
C PHE A 40 -3.79 -14.26 -21.56
N GLN A 41 -4.98 -14.77 -21.90
CA GLN A 41 -5.32 -15.23 -23.25
C GLN A 41 -5.38 -14.06 -24.25
N ASN A 42 -6.01 -12.95 -23.88
CA ASN A 42 -6.02 -11.72 -24.69
C ASN A 42 -4.61 -11.13 -24.85
N PHE A 43 -3.75 -11.25 -23.83
CA PHE A 43 -2.33 -10.87 -23.95
C PHE A 43 -1.50 -11.85 -24.79
N SER A 44 -1.90 -13.12 -24.90
CA SER A 44 -1.17 -14.15 -25.66
C SER A 44 -1.36 -14.04 -27.16
N HIS A 45 -2.44 -13.41 -27.63
CA HIS A 45 -2.76 -13.35 -29.06
C HIS A 45 -1.93 -12.31 -29.83
N ASP A 46 -1.19 -11.43 -29.14
CA ASP A 46 -0.45 -10.33 -29.77
C ASP A 46 0.98 -10.01 -29.25
N PHE A 47 1.59 -10.59 -28.18
CA PHE A 47 2.87 -10.00 -27.70
C PHE A 47 4.00 -10.83 -27.02
N ASN A 48 5.16 -10.14 -27.09
CA ASN A 48 6.54 -10.33 -26.60
C ASN A 48 6.66 -10.60 -25.08
N SER A 49 7.64 -11.43 -24.68
CA SER A 49 7.86 -11.94 -23.29
C SER A 49 7.98 -10.88 -22.17
N ALA A 50 8.30 -9.63 -22.51
CA ALA A 50 8.47 -8.53 -21.56
C ALA A 50 7.16 -8.14 -20.82
N ASN A 51 6.02 -8.12 -21.51
CA ASN A 51 4.75 -7.66 -20.93
C ASN A 51 4.18 -8.66 -19.90
N ALA A 52 4.36 -9.96 -20.14
CA ALA A 52 3.97 -11.01 -19.19
C ALA A 52 4.77 -10.91 -17.87
N SER A 53 6.04 -10.52 -17.95
CA SER A 53 6.90 -10.36 -16.77
C SER A 53 6.49 -9.16 -15.91
N GLY A 54 6.06 -8.04 -16.52
CA GLY A 54 5.55 -6.87 -15.81
C GLY A 54 4.24 -7.15 -15.05
N PHE A 55 3.37 -7.98 -15.61
CA PHE A 55 2.12 -8.38 -14.96
C PHE A 55 2.34 -9.27 -13.72
N VAL A 56 3.25 -10.24 -13.80
CA VAL A 56 3.59 -11.09 -12.63
C VAL A 56 4.22 -10.26 -11.51
N VAL A 57 5.11 -9.33 -11.87
CA VAL A 57 5.72 -8.40 -10.92
C VAL A 57 4.68 -7.47 -10.29
N SER A 58 3.69 -7.03 -11.06
CA SER A 58 2.54 -6.27 -10.58
C SER A 58 1.73 -7.03 -9.52
N LEU A 59 1.42 -8.31 -9.73
CA LEU A 59 0.73 -9.14 -8.73
C LEU A 59 1.55 -9.31 -7.44
N LEU A 60 2.86 -9.54 -7.55
CA LEU A 60 3.77 -9.65 -6.40
C LEU A 60 3.85 -8.34 -5.61
N PHE A 61 3.81 -7.21 -6.30
CA PHE A 61 3.74 -5.88 -5.70
C PHE A 61 2.47 -5.69 -4.88
N GLY A 62 1.36 -6.25 -5.34
CA GLY A 62 0.10 -6.25 -4.59
C GLY A 62 0.05 -7.22 -3.41
N LEU A 63 0.82 -8.31 -3.46
CA LEU A 63 0.88 -9.30 -2.38
C LEU A 63 1.60 -8.76 -1.13
N GLY A 64 2.60 -7.89 -1.31
CA GLY A 64 3.36 -7.29 -0.21
C GLY A 64 2.50 -6.60 0.85
N PRO A 65 1.64 -5.63 0.48
CA PRO A 65 0.74 -4.97 1.43
C PRO A 65 -0.24 -5.93 2.12
N LEU A 66 -0.75 -6.94 1.42
CA LEU A 66 -1.62 -7.95 2.05
C LEU A 66 -0.87 -8.72 3.15
N LEU A 67 0.32 -9.24 2.84
CA LEU A 67 1.16 -9.96 3.79
C LEU A 67 1.57 -9.07 4.97
N GLY A 68 1.93 -7.82 4.70
CA GLY A 68 2.29 -6.88 5.77
C GLY A 68 1.15 -6.55 6.71
N GLY A 69 -0.07 -6.42 6.18
CA GLY A 69 -1.27 -6.27 7.00
C GLY A 69 -1.55 -7.51 7.85
N LEU A 70 -1.42 -8.70 7.26
CA LEU A 70 -1.64 -9.97 7.96
C LEU A 70 -0.65 -10.20 9.09
N VAL A 71 0.65 -10.01 8.82
CA VAL A 71 1.70 -10.13 9.84
C VAL A 71 1.43 -9.16 10.97
N LEU A 72 1.15 -7.89 10.67
CA LEU A 72 0.93 -6.89 11.70
C LEU A 72 -0.32 -7.18 12.55
N VAL A 73 -1.43 -7.56 11.93
CA VAL A 73 -2.65 -7.93 12.66
C VAL A 73 -2.41 -9.15 13.56
N ALA A 74 -1.71 -10.18 13.06
CA ALA A 74 -1.36 -11.35 13.85
C ALA A 74 -0.51 -10.99 15.08
N PHE A 75 0.52 -10.16 14.91
CA PHE A 75 1.32 -9.65 16.02
C PHE A 75 0.49 -8.81 17.00
N ALA A 76 -0.37 -7.92 16.48
CA ALA A 76 -1.21 -7.06 17.31
C ALA A 76 -2.19 -7.85 18.18
N LEU A 77 -2.77 -8.92 17.64
CA LEU A 77 -3.64 -9.82 18.39
C LEU A 77 -2.86 -10.68 19.40
N ALA A 78 -1.73 -11.27 18.99
CA ALA A 78 -0.93 -12.15 19.84
C ALA A 78 -0.35 -11.43 21.07
N PHE A 79 0.05 -10.16 20.91
CA PHE A 79 0.65 -9.36 21.98
C PHE A 79 -0.31 -8.33 22.60
N CYS A 80 -1.60 -8.38 22.25
CA CYS A 80 -2.62 -7.43 22.70
C CYS A 80 -2.16 -5.96 22.60
N LEU A 81 -1.58 -5.60 21.45
CA LEU A 81 -0.96 -4.30 21.25
C LEU A 81 -1.98 -3.17 21.36
N GLN A 82 -1.61 -2.12 22.09
CA GLN A 82 -2.51 -1.00 22.37
C GLN A 82 -2.61 -0.02 21.20
N HIS A 83 -3.73 0.70 21.13
CA HIS A 83 -4.02 1.70 20.09
C HIS A 83 -2.90 2.73 19.88
N ALA A 84 -2.28 3.22 20.96
CA ALA A 84 -1.18 4.20 20.88
C ALA A 84 0.07 3.62 20.21
N PHE A 85 0.39 2.34 20.47
CA PHE A 85 1.53 1.67 19.86
C PHE A 85 1.31 1.44 18.36
N LEU A 86 0.12 0.98 17.97
CA LEU A 86 -0.23 0.75 16.56
C LEU A 86 -0.21 2.06 15.76
N MET A 87 -0.78 3.14 16.30
CA MET A 87 -0.74 4.45 15.66
C MET A 87 0.68 5.02 15.54
N GLY A 88 1.53 4.79 16.55
CA GLY A 88 2.96 5.09 16.49
C GLY A 88 3.65 4.30 15.37
N THR A 89 3.42 2.98 15.31
CA THR A 89 3.98 2.07 14.29
C THR A 89 3.61 2.50 12.88
N ALA A 90 2.34 2.81 12.65
CA ALA A 90 1.85 3.31 11.36
C ALA A 90 2.59 4.58 10.92
N SER A 91 2.82 5.51 11.85
CA SER A 91 3.53 6.75 11.55
C SER A 91 5.02 6.57 11.33
N GLY A 92 5.68 5.68 12.07
CA GLY A 92 7.10 5.38 11.86
C GLY A 92 7.34 4.81 10.46
N ILE A 93 6.45 3.92 10.02
CA ILE A 93 6.49 3.36 8.67
C ILE A 93 6.22 4.46 7.62
N ALA A 94 5.17 5.25 7.79
CA ALA A 94 4.83 6.31 6.84
C ALA A 94 5.92 7.38 6.72
N PHE A 95 6.63 7.68 7.83
CA PHE A 95 7.78 8.57 7.83
C PHE A 95 8.90 8.02 6.93
N ILE A 96 9.24 6.74 7.07
CA ILE A 96 10.27 6.12 6.24
C ILE A 96 9.83 6.04 4.78
N LEU A 97 8.59 5.65 4.49
CA LEU A 97 8.06 5.65 3.11
C LEU A 97 8.13 7.05 2.47
N GLY A 98 7.76 8.10 3.22
CA GLY A 98 7.83 9.48 2.76
C GLY A 98 9.25 10.04 2.61
N ALA A 99 10.24 9.52 3.34
CA ALA A 99 11.61 10.02 3.31
C ALA A 99 12.52 9.25 2.34
N TRP A 100 12.27 7.95 2.15
CA TRP A 100 13.19 7.03 1.48
C TRP A 100 13.50 7.44 0.04
N ARG A 101 12.48 7.56 -0.81
CA ARG A 101 12.67 7.90 -2.24
C ARG A 101 13.20 9.32 -2.45
N PRO A 102 12.68 10.37 -1.78
CA PRO A 102 13.28 11.70 -1.87
C PRO A 102 14.76 11.73 -1.47
N LEU A 103 15.13 11.02 -0.38
CA LEU A 103 16.53 10.94 0.05
C LEU A 103 17.40 10.26 -1.01
N GLN A 104 16.93 9.18 -1.63
CA GLN A 104 17.65 8.53 -2.73
C GLN A 104 17.86 9.45 -3.93
N LEU A 105 16.82 10.19 -4.35
CA LEU A 105 16.90 11.11 -5.49
C LEU A 105 17.88 12.26 -5.23
N LEU A 106 17.90 12.76 -3.98
CA LEU A 106 18.84 13.79 -3.55
C LEU A 106 20.28 13.27 -3.53
N LEU A 107 20.52 12.10 -2.92
CA LEU A 107 21.85 11.49 -2.84
C LEU A 107 22.39 11.06 -4.20
N SER A 108 21.51 10.66 -5.12
CA SER A 108 21.88 10.29 -6.49
C SER A 108 22.00 11.50 -7.42
N SER A 109 21.80 12.73 -6.91
CA SER A 109 21.79 13.98 -7.70
C SER A 109 20.81 13.98 -8.89
N LYS A 110 19.78 13.12 -8.87
CA LYS A 110 18.75 13.06 -9.93
C LYS A 110 17.78 14.25 -9.84
N MET A 111 17.58 14.79 -8.64
CA MET A 111 16.69 15.91 -8.39
C MET A 111 17.34 16.91 -7.44
N GLY A 112 17.30 18.20 -7.79
CA GLY A 112 17.86 19.25 -6.95
C GLY A 112 17.13 19.40 -5.62
N PHE A 113 17.83 19.91 -4.60
CA PHE A 113 17.24 20.12 -3.27
C PHE A 113 16.00 21.04 -3.30
N LEU A 114 16.07 22.14 -4.06
CA LEU A 114 14.99 23.13 -4.14
C LEU A 114 13.69 22.57 -4.77
N PRO A 115 13.70 21.95 -5.97
CA PRO A 115 12.49 21.34 -6.51
C PRO A 115 11.98 20.20 -5.61
N LEU A 116 12.87 19.44 -4.97
CA LEU A 116 12.48 18.39 -4.02
C LEU A 116 11.71 18.92 -2.81
N MET A 117 12.22 19.96 -2.17
CA MET A 117 11.53 20.61 -1.05
C MET A 117 10.21 21.24 -1.49
N LEU A 118 10.17 21.84 -2.69
CA LEU A 118 8.94 22.42 -3.23
C LEU A 118 7.87 21.35 -3.46
N LEU A 119 8.21 20.23 -4.08
CA LEU A 119 7.26 19.14 -4.32
C LEU A 119 6.77 18.49 -3.02
N LEU A 120 7.66 18.25 -2.06
CA LEU A 120 7.27 17.73 -0.74
C LEU A 120 6.30 18.67 -0.03
N THR A 121 6.57 19.97 -0.06
CA THR A 121 5.70 20.98 0.58
C THR A 121 4.36 21.14 -0.14
N VAL A 122 4.34 21.11 -1.47
CA VAL A 122 3.10 21.14 -2.25
C VAL A 122 2.26 19.89 -1.98
N GLY A 123 2.86 18.71 -1.96
CA GLY A 123 2.17 17.46 -1.64
C GLY A 123 1.60 17.45 -0.22
N ALA A 124 2.39 17.92 0.74
CA ALA A 124 1.96 18.09 2.12
C ALA A 124 0.79 19.10 2.24
N ALA A 125 0.89 20.25 1.59
CA ALA A 125 -0.16 21.27 1.59
C ALA A 125 -1.45 20.74 0.94
N PHE A 126 -1.34 20.07 -0.21
CA PHE A 126 -2.47 19.48 -0.92
C PHE A 126 -3.24 18.49 -0.05
N VAL A 127 -2.55 17.55 0.59
CA VAL A 127 -3.18 16.57 1.49
C VAL A 127 -3.76 17.25 2.73
N HIS A 128 -3.05 18.22 3.30
CA HIS A 128 -3.52 18.94 4.49
C HIS A 128 -4.81 19.72 4.22
N VAL A 129 -4.87 20.46 3.10
CA VAL A 129 -6.05 21.23 2.68
C VAL A 129 -7.21 20.30 2.35
N SER A 130 -6.99 19.29 1.52
CA SER A 130 -8.05 18.33 1.13
C SER A 130 -8.59 17.57 2.34
N SER A 131 -7.73 17.05 3.22
CA SER A 131 -8.14 16.36 4.44
C SER A 131 -8.93 17.27 5.39
N SER A 132 -8.51 18.53 5.53
CA SER A 132 -9.20 19.49 6.39
C SER A 132 -10.56 19.89 5.81
N ALA A 133 -10.66 20.08 4.49
CA ALA A 133 -11.92 20.34 3.81
C ALA A 133 -12.91 19.18 3.97
N ILE A 134 -12.46 17.93 3.78
CA ILE A 134 -13.29 16.74 3.99
C ILE A 134 -13.80 16.67 5.43
N LEU A 135 -12.92 16.92 6.41
CA LEU A 135 -13.30 16.93 7.82
C LEU A 135 -14.38 17.99 8.13
N VAL A 136 -14.26 19.20 7.56
CA VAL A 136 -15.25 20.28 7.72
C VAL A 136 -16.59 19.94 7.08
N ILE A 137 -16.58 19.38 5.87
CA ILE A 137 -17.81 18.98 5.16
C ILE A 137 -18.54 17.90 5.96
N VAL A 138 -17.81 16.90 6.45
CA VAL A 138 -18.41 15.81 7.26
C VAL A 138 -18.90 16.32 8.62
N SER A 139 -18.19 17.24 9.27
CA SER A 139 -18.66 17.83 10.54
C SER A 139 -19.90 18.69 10.36
N ASN A 140 -19.97 19.50 9.30
CA ASN A 140 -21.12 20.39 9.04
C ASN A 140 -22.37 19.60 8.62
N LYS A 141 -22.19 18.48 7.89
CA LYS A 141 -23.29 17.57 7.55
C LYS A 141 -23.87 16.89 8.80
N ARG A 142 -23.07 16.67 9.85
CA ARG A 142 -23.54 16.11 11.12
C ARG A 142 -24.40 17.09 11.94
N THR A 143 -24.21 18.40 11.76
CA THR A 143 -25.00 19.45 12.43
C THR A 143 -26.27 19.85 11.67
N SER A 144 -26.40 19.47 10.39
CA SER A 144 -27.59 19.70 9.56
C SER A 144 -28.51 18.48 9.62
N ASN A 145 -29.57 18.54 10.42
CA ASN A 145 -30.50 17.44 10.67
C ASN A 145 -31.43 17.06 9.48
N ASN A 146 -31.19 17.52 8.24
CA ASN A 146 -32.15 17.38 7.13
C ASN A 146 -31.51 16.89 5.80
N LEU A 147 -31.13 15.60 5.65
CA LEU A 147 -31.01 14.89 4.35
C LEU A 147 -30.84 13.36 4.55
N PRO A 148 -31.06 12.49 3.54
CA PRO A 148 -31.72 11.21 3.71
C PRO A 148 -30.75 10.09 4.04
N THR A 149 -31.33 9.09 4.66
CA THR A 149 -30.76 7.96 5.40
C THR A 149 -30.09 6.90 4.50
N LEU A 150 -29.16 7.25 3.61
CA LEU A 150 -28.53 6.25 2.71
C LEU A 150 -27.10 5.81 3.09
N THR A 151 -26.44 6.46 4.05
CA THR A 151 -25.14 5.99 4.59
C THR A 151 -25.00 6.32 6.08
N ARG A 152 -25.79 5.65 6.92
CA ARG A 152 -25.75 5.77 8.40
C ARG A 152 -24.56 4.96 8.97
N PHE A 153 -23.33 5.38 8.69
CA PHE A 153 -22.17 4.93 9.47
C PHE A 153 -21.66 6.11 10.31
N PRO A 154 -21.83 6.11 11.64
CA PRO A 154 -21.24 7.13 12.50
C PRO A 154 -19.72 6.91 12.56
N VAL A 155 -18.99 7.43 11.58
CA VAL A 155 -17.53 7.34 11.54
C VAL A 155 -16.95 8.37 12.53
N SER A 156 -16.16 7.91 13.50
CA SER A 156 -15.47 8.82 14.42
C SER A 156 -14.46 9.70 13.67
N VAL A 157 -14.17 10.90 14.19
CA VAL A 157 -13.13 11.78 13.60
C VAL A 157 -11.76 11.08 13.52
N LEU A 158 -11.47 10.17 14.46
CA LEU A 158 -10.23 9.37 14.44
C LEU A 158 -10.25 8.38 13.27
N THR A 159 -11.37 7.70 13.08
CA THR A 159 -11.56 6.72 12.01
C THR A 159 -11.49 7.41 10.64
N LEU A 160 -12.13 8.56 10.46
CA LEU A 160 -12.05 9.33 9.22
C LEU A 160 -10.62 9.81 8.92
N LYS A 161 -9.89 10.31 9.92
CA LYS A 161 -8.47 10.66 9.76
C LYS A 161 -7.61 9.46 9.36
N SER A 162 -7.95 8.27 9.86
CA SER A 162 -7.22 7.04 9.56
C SER A 162 -7.50 6.57 8.13
N PHE A 163 -8.74 6.68 7.65
CA PHE A 163 -9.07 6.44 6.24
C PHE A 163 -8.37 7.44 5.31
N LEU A 164 -8.32 8.73 5.67
CA LEU A 164 -7.58 9.74 4.91
C LEU A 164 -6.08 9.43 4.87
N ALA A 165 -5.49 8.98 5.98
CA ALA A 165 -4.10 8.52 6.03
C ALA A 165 -3.86 7.27 5.17
N CYS A 166 -4.82 6.33 5.13
CA CYS A 166 -4.73 5.19 4.21
C CYS A 166 -4.81 5.63 2.74
N GLY A 167 -5.61 6.67 2.44
CA GLY A 167 -5.67 7.28 1.12
C GLY A 167 -4.34 7.88 0.66
N THR A 168 -3.55 8.45 1.56
CA THR A 168 -2.21 8.96 1.20
C THR A 168 -1.21 7.82 0.95
N VAL A 169 -1.30 6.71 1.69
CA VAL A 169 -0.55 5.48 1.38
C VAL A 169 -0.98 4.87 0.05
N ALA A 170 -2.28 4.91 -0.29
CA ALA A 170 -2.78 4.49 -1.58
C ALA A 170 -2.18 5.37 -2.70
N PHE A 171 -2.17 6.70 -2.53
CA PHE A 171 -1.58 7.60 -3.53
C PHE A 171 -0.07 7.36 -3.72
N HIS A 172 0.67 7.08 -2.64
CA HIS A 172 2.07 6.65 -2.73
C HIS A 172 2.22 5.33 -3.48
N ALA A 173 1.42 4.31 -3.14
CA ALA A 173 1.45 3.01 -3.83
C ALA A 173 1.07 3.12 -5.32
N LEU A 174 0.20 4.08 -5.66
CA LEU A 174 -0.18 4.40 -7.03
C LEU A 174 1.01 5.02 -7.78
N ALA A 175 1.63 6.07 -7.26
CA ALA A 175 2.79 6.71 -7.89
C ALA A 175 3.92 5.71 -8.15
N GLU A 176 4.20 4.87 -7.17
CA GLU A 176 5.21 3.82 -7.27
C GLU A 176 4.84 2.72 -8.27
N GLY A 177 3.56 2.34 -8.35
CA GLY A 177 3.07 1.42 -9.36
C GLY A 177 3.19 1.98 -10.78
N LEU A 178 3.08 3.30 -10.97
CA LEU A 178 3.30 3.93 -12.27
C LEU A 178 4.77 3.77 -12.69
N GLU A 179 5.71 4.09 -11.80
CA GLU A 179 7.15 3.89 -12.03
C GLU A 179 7.47 2.44 -12.37
N LEU A 180 6.92 1.49 -11.61
CA LEU A 180 7.11 0.07 -11.85
C LEU A 180 6.53 -0.38 -13.20
N GLY A 181 5.39 0.16 -13.61
CA GLY A 181 4.78 -0.16 -14.91
C GLY A 181 5.57 0.37 -16.10
N VAL A 182 6.25 1.50 -15.95
CA VAL A 182 7.16 2.04 -16.99
C VAL A 182 8.50 1.31 -17.01
N ALA A 183 8.99 0.90 -15.85
CA ALA A 183 10.25 0.18 -15.71
C ALA A 183 10.18 -1.29 -16.12
N GLY A 184 9.06 -1.96 -15.80
CA GLY A 184 8.89 -3.40 -15.97
C GLY A 184 9.16 -3.92 -17.38
N PRO A 185 8.61 -3.29 -18.43
CA PRO A 185 8.87 -3.71 -19.81
C PRO A 185 10.33 -3.56 -20.26
N LYS A 186 11.13 -2.74 -19.56
CA LYS A 186 12.52 -2.39 -19.96
C LYS A 186 13.58 -3.26 -19.30
N ALA A 187 13.30 -3.95 -18.20
CA ALA A 187 14.29 -4.78 -17.52
C ALA A 187 14.21 -6.26 -17.94
N TYR A 188 15.26 -6.73 -18.60
CA TYR A 188 15.43 -8.14 -18.98
C TYR A 188 15.44 -9.05 -17.74
N GLY A 189 14.71 -10.17 -17.78
CA GLY A 189 14.70 -11.16 -16.69
C GLY A 189 13.90 -10.76 -15.45
N LEU A 190 13.08 -9.70 -15.56
CA LEU A 190 12.25 -9.09 -14.50
C LEU A 190 11.56 -10.10 -13.58
N GLY A 191 10.83 -11.05 -14.19
CA GLY A 191 9.88 -11.89 -13.46
C GLY A 191 10.53 -12.87 -12.48
N ARG A 192 11.76 -13.34 -12.73
CA ARG A 192 12.39 -14.40 -11.92
C ARG A 192 13.13 -13.86 -10.69
N HIS A 193 13.65 -12.64 -10.77
CA HIS A 193 14.48 -12.03 -9.71
C HIS A 193 13.71 -11.05 -8.82
N MET A 194 12.49 -10.65 -9.21
CA MET A 194 11.64 -9.74 -8.45
C MET A 194 10.68 -10.42 -7.46
N VAL A 195 10.62 -11.75 -7.44
CA VAL A 195 9.71 -12.52 -6.57
C VAL A 195 9.89 -12.21 -5.09
N LEU A 196 11.12 -11.92 -4.65
CA LEU A 196 11.44 -11.65 -3.24
C LEU A 196 11.48 -10.14 -2.87
N PRO A 197 12.17 -9.25 -3.62
CA PRO A 197 12.31 -7.86 -3.20
C PRO A 197 10.99 -7.06 -3.31
N VAL A 198 10.14 -7.39 -4.29
CA VAL A 198 8.92 -6.63 -4.56
C VAL A 198 7.87 -6.78 -3.45
N PRO A 199 7.55 -8.00 -2.95
CA PRO A 199 6.66 -8.13 -1.80
C PRO A 199 7.25 -7.56 -0.51
N LEU A 200 8.57 -7.70 -0.28
CA LEU A 200 9.24 -7.15 0.90
C LEU A 200 9.12 -5.63 0.97
N HIS A 201 9.21 -4.96 -0.18
CA HIS A 201 9.05 -3.52 -0.30
C HIS A 201 7.59 -3.04 -0.10
N GLY A 202 6.62 -3.87 -0.47
CA GLY A 202 5.19 -3.62 -0.24
C GLY A 202 4.74 -3.86 1.20
N LEU A 203 5.48 -4.67 1.96
CA LEU A 203 5.15 -5.10 3.32
C LEU A 203 4.92 -3.92 4.29
N PRO A 204 5.78 -2.88 4.35
CA PRO A 204 5.56 -1.73 5.21
C PRO A 204 4.25 -0.99 4.91
N ARG A 205 3.84 -0.86 3.64
CA ARG A 205 2.58 -0.17 3.28
C ARG A 205 1.36 -0.86 3.87
N GLY A 206 1.33 -2.18 3.75
CA GLY A 206 0.31 -3.02 4.38
C GLY A 206 0.26 -2.88 5.89
N ALA A 207 1.43 -2.99 6.52
CA ALA A 207 1.60 -2.85 7.96
C ALA A 207 1.18 -1.44 8.45
N ALA A 208 1.48 -0.38 7.70
CA ALA A 208 1.10 0.99 8.05
C ALA A 208 -0.42 1.19 8.03
N VAL A 209 -1.09 0.72 6.98
CA VAL A 209 -2.53 0.85 6.81
C VAL A 209 -3.28 -0.02 7.81
N ALA A 210 -2.87 -1.29 7.98
CA ALA A 210 -3.46 -2.16 8.98
C ALA A 210 -3.27 -1.61 10.40
N SER A 211 -2.09 -1.10 10.74
CA SER A 211 -1.82 -0.48 12.05
C SER A 211 -2.71 0.72 12.30
N CYS A 212 -2.88 1.58 11.28
CA CYS A 212 -3.66 2.80 11.38
C CYS A 212 -5.15 2.50 11.57
N ILE A 213 -5.71 1.60 10.76
CA ILE A 213 -7.11 1.21 10.87
C ILE A 213 -7.38 0.42 12.15
N PHE A 214 -6.50 -0.52 12.52
CA PHE A 214 -6.69 -1.31 13.74
C PHE A 214 -6.58 -0.41 14.97
N GLY A 215 -5.56 0.45 15.00
CA GLY A 215 -5.37 1.45 16.05
C GLY A 215 -6.55 2.41 16.19
N ALA A 216 -7.25 2.74 15.11
CA ALA A 216 -8.36 3.69 15.13
C ALA A 216 -9.75 3.06 15.35
N THR A 217 -9.95 1.80 14.97
CA THR A 217 -11.27 1.15 14.94
C THR A 217 -11.38 -0.06 15.86
N GLY A 218 -10.27 -0.67 16.25
CA GLY A 218 -10.26 -1.96 16.95
C GLY A 218 -10.70 -3.15 16.07
N SER A 219 -10.96 -2.95 14.78
CA SER A 219 -11.40 -4.02 13.87
C SER A 219 -10.24 -4.59 13.08
N TRP A 220 -9.86 -5.83 13.39
CA TRP A 220 -8.86 -6.56 12.64
C TRP A 220 -9.33 -6.88 11.21
N TYR A 221 -10.62 -7.19 11.02
CA TYR A 221 -11.24 -7.38 9.71
C TYR A 221 -11.12 -6.13 8.83
N GLY A 222 -11.46 -4.95 9.37
CA GLY A 222 -11.35 -3.69 8.66
C GLY A 222 -9.90 -3.36 8.27
N SER A 223 -8.96 -3.78 9.10
CA SER A 223 -7.52 -3.58 8.88
C SER A 223 -6.97 -4.46 7.76
N LEU A 224 -7.36 -5.74 7.73
CA LEU A 224 -7.03 -6.65 6.63
C LEU A 224 -7.68 -6.22 5.33
N ALA A 225 -8.96 -5.80 5.36
CA ALA A 225 -9.65 -5.28 4.18
C ALA A 225 -8.94 -4.04 3.62
N ALA A 226 -8.53 -3.10 4.49
CA ALA A 226 -7.77 -1.93 4.06
C ALA A 226 -6.40 -2.31 3.46
N ALA A 227 -5.67 -3.25 4.08
CA ALA A 227 -4.39 -3.73 3.56
C ALA A 227 -4.55 -4.43 2.19
N ALA A 228 -5.62 -5.23 2.02
CA ALA A 228 -5.94 -5.86 0.74
C ALA A 228 -6.26 -4.83 -0.35
N LEU A 229 -7.06 -3.80 -0.03
CA LEU A 229 -7.37 -2.71 -0.96
C LEU A 229 -6.10 -1.98 -1.42
N ILE A 230 -5.17 -1.68 -0.50
CA ILE A 230 -3.87 -1.09 -0.83
C ILE A 230 -3.04 -2.02 -1.71
N GLY A 231 -3.13 -3.33 -1.47
CA GLY A 231 -2.53 -4.36 -2.32
C GLY A 231 -3.01 -4.29 -3.77
N PHE A 232 -4.23 -3.84 -4.06
CA PHE A 232 -4.71 -3.70 -5.44
C PHE A 232 -4.26 -2.40 -6.13
N ILE A 233 -3.95 -1.34 -5.37
CA ILE A 233 -3.62 -0.02 -5.96
C ILE A 233 -2.37 -0.08 -6.83
N GLY A 234 -1.34 -0.76 -6.35
CA GLY A 234 -0.10 -0.95 -7.10
C GLY A 234 -0.30 -1.66 -8.43
N PRO A 235 -0.93 -2.86 -8.46
CA PRO A 235 -1.23 -3.56 -9.69
C PRO A 235 -2.08 -2.77 -10.68
N ILE A 236 -3.14 -2.10 -10.20
CA ILE A 236 -4.00 -1.25 -11.04
C ILE A 236 -3.16 -0.14 -11.69
N SER A 237 -2.26 0.46 -10.92
CA SER A 237 -1.37 1.51 -11.41
C SER A 237 -0.37 1.01 -12.47
N VAL A 238 0.23 -0.16 -12.26
CA VAL A 238 1.13 -0.80 -13.24
C VAL A 238 0.40 -1.08 -14.55
N ILE A 239 -0.77 -1.71 -14.48
CA ILE A 239 -1.59 -2.02 -15.66
C ILE A 239 -2.00 -0.73 -16.36
N GLY A 240 -2.41 0.29 -15.59
CA GLY A 240 -2.74 1.62 -16.12
C GLY A 240 -1.58 2.27 -16.87
N ALA A 241 -0.36 2.23 -16.32
CA ALA A 241 0.82 2.78 -16.97
C ALA A 241 1.17 2.06 -18.28
N ILE A 242 1.07 0.73 -18.29
CA ILE A 242 1.32 -0.09 -19.49
C ILE A 242 0.27 0.21 -20.58
N LEU A 243 -1.02 0.21 -20.22
CA LEU A 243 -2.11 0.44 -21.17
C LEU A 243 -2.15 1.88 -21.71
N ALA A 244 -1.83 2.86 -20.86
CA ALA A 244 -1.80 4.27 -21.25
C ALA A 244 -0.49 4.69 -21.94
N GLY A 245 0.51 3.79 -22.02
CA GLY A 245 1.80 4.09 -22.64
C GLY A 245 2.55 5.23 -21.95
N ILE A 246 2.44 5.34 -20.61
CA ILE A 246 3.06 6.40 -19.83
C ILE A 246 4.59 6.28 -19.94
N ASP A 247 5.28 7.41 -20.12
CA ASP A 247 6.74 7.46 -20.12
C ASP A 247 7.29 7.74 -18.71
N TYR A 248 8.61 7.68 -18.55
CA TYR A 248 9.23 7.92 -17.24
C TYR A 248 9.27 9.43 -16.88
N SER A 249 8.89 10.30 -17.81
CA SER A 249 9.04 11.74 -17.68
C SER A 249 8.15 12.27 -16.57
N GLY A 250 8.76 12.82 -15.51
CA GLY A 250 8.03 13.40 -14.40
C GLY A 250 7.46 12.41 -13.38
N LEU A 251 7.68 11.10 -13.51
CA LEU A 251 7.21 10.14 -12.49
C LEU A 251 7.88 10.33 -11.13
N ASP A 252 9.19 10.63 -11.11
CA ASP A 252 9.91 10.98 -9.88
C ASP A 252 9.28 12.22 -9.20
N HIS A 253 8.70 13.15 -9.97
CA HIS A 253 8.01 14.32 -9.44
C HIS A 253 6.67 13.93 -8.78
N VAL A 254 5.90 13.06 -9.44
CA VAL A 254 4.65 12.51 -8.89
C VAL A 254 4.92 11.72 -7.60
N MET A 255 5.98 10.93 -7.58
CA MET A 255 6.39 10.17 -6.41
C MET A 255 6.81 11.06 -5.25
N VAL A 256 7.66 12.07 -5.47
CA VAL A 256 8.03 13.03 -4.41
C VAL A 256 6.82 13.82 -3.90
N LEU A 257 5.89 14.19 -4.79
CA LEU A 257 4.62 14.80 -4.40
C LEU A 257 3.81 13.87 -3.48
N ALA A 258 3.72 12.58 -3.82
CA ALA A 258 3.02 11.58 -3.01
C ALA A 258 3.69 11.36 -1.64
N CYS A 259 5.02 11.31 -1.60
CA CYS A 259 5.82 11.26 -0.37
C CYS A 259 5.52 12.45 0.55
N GLY A 260 5.43 13.67 0.00
CA GLY A 260 5.06 14.87 0.75
C GLY A 260 3.68 14.76 1.39
N GLY A 261 2.73 14.10 0.70
CA GLY A 261 1.38 13.85 1.19
C GLY A 261 1.27 12.90 2.38
N LEU A 262 2.26 12.04 2.64
CA LEU A 262 2.24 11.13 3.80
C LEU A 262 2.41 11.90 5.12
N VAL A 263 3.28 12.92 5.13
CA VAL A 263 3.74 13.58 6.36
C VAL A 263 2.61 14.25 7.17
N PRO A 264 1.69 15.06 6.59
CA PRO A 264 0.67 15.78 7.36
C PRO A 264 -0.34 14.88 8.09
N CYS A 265 -0.74 13.76 7.47
CA CYS A 265 -1.74 12.86 8.04
C CYS A 265 -1.18 12.14 9.26
N TYR A 266 0.05 11.64 9.16
CA TYR A 266 0.67 10.86 10.23
C TYR A 266 1.20 11.74 11.38
N ILE A 267 1.66 12.97 11.12
CA ILE A 267 2.00 13.93 12.19
C ILE A 267 0.80 14.20 13.10
N ARG A 268 -0.39 14.47 12.51
CA ARG A 268 -1.60 14.74 13.29
C ARG A 268 -2.05 13.52 14.11
N ILE A 269 -1.82 12.30 13.59
CA ILE A 269 -2.10 11.04 14.29
C ILE A 269 -1.14 10.86 15.46
N VAL A 270 0.17 11.07 15.26
CA VAL A 270 1.19 10.96 16.32
C VAL A 270 1.01 12.02 17.40
N GLN A 271 0.75 13.27 17.04
CA GLN A 271 0.49 14.33 18.03
C GLN A 271 -0.68 13.97 18.96
N ARG A 272 -1.67 13.22 18.46
CA ARG A 272 -2.75 12.70 19.29
C ARG A 272 -2.30 11.48 20.11
N ALA A 273 -1.60 10.53 19.51
CA ALA A 273 -1.13 9.32 20.20
C ALA A 273 -0.14 9.63 21.34
N VAL A 274 0.79 10.57 21.11
CA VAL A 274 1.77 11.04 22.10
C VAL A 274 1.08 11.72 23.29
N ARG A 275 0.01 12.47 23.06
CA ARG A 275 -0.79 13.07 24.16
C ARG A 275 -1.55 12.03 24.99
N LEU A 276 -1.84 10.85 24.42
CA LEU A 276 -2.50 9.76 25.14
C LEU A 276 -1.50 8.91 25.91
N ASP A 277 -0.43 8.46 25.25
CA ASP A 277 0.64 7.66 25.85
C ASP A 277 1.95 7.87 25.06
N MET A 278 2.77 8.79 25.54
CA MET A 278 4.05 9.15 24.90
C MET A 278 5.00 7.95 24.81
N ARG A 279 5.05 7.09 25.84
CA ARG A 279 6.00 5.97 25.87
C ARG A 279 5.63 4.91 24.84
N LYS A 280 4.36 4.51 24.79
CA LYS A 280 3.91 3.50 23.82
C LYS A 280 3.89 4.04 22.39
N SER A 281 3.50 5.30 22.20
CA SER A 281 3.53 5.93 20.88
C SER A 281 4.96 6.07 20.34
N SER A 282 5.92 6.45 21.19
CA SER A 282 7.33 6.60 20.77
C SER A 282 7.98 5.24 20.50
N CYS A 283 7.68 4.24 21.33
CA CYS A 283 8.12 2.86 21.10
C CYS A 283 7.57 2.32 19.77
N GLY A 284 6.26 2.49 19.54
CA GLY A 284 5.63 2.11 18.27
C GLY A 284 6.27 2.82 17.08
N PHE A 285 6.50 4.12 17.18
CA PHE A 285 7.18 4.89 16.14
C PHE A 285 8.57 4.33 15.81
N ALA A 286 9.40 4.04 16.82
CA ALA A 286 10.72 3.45 16.62
C ALA A 286 10.64 2.05 15.98
N VAL A 287 9.70 1.21 16.40
CA VAL A 287 9.46 -0.11 15.78
C VAL A 287 9.03 0.03 14.32
N GLY A 288 8.13 0.96 14.02
CA GLY A 288 7.68 1.24 12.66
C GLY A 288 8.80 1.72 11.74
N VAL A 289 9.65 2.62 12.24
CA VAL A 289 10.86 3.08 11.54
C VAL A 289 11.80 1.91 11.26
N GLY A 290 12.10 1.09 12.28
CA GLY A 290 12.99 -0.06 12.15
C GLY A 290 12.47 -1.10 11.16
N LEU A 291 11.18 -1.45 11.25
CA LEU A 291 10.53 -2.40 10.34
C LEU A 291 10.59 -1.90 8.89
N ALA A 292 10.20 -0.65 8.64
CA ALA A 292 10.21 -0.09 7.30
C ALA A 292 11.63 -0.02 6.74
N ALA A 293 12.59 0.53 7.51
CA ALA A 293 13.98 0.60 7.08
C ALA A 293 14.56 -0.78 6.77
N LEU A 294 14.27 -1.79 7.61
CA LEU A 294 14.71 -3.17 7.37
C LEU A 294 14.11 -3.74 6.08
N CYS A 295 12.81 -3.61 5.86
CA CYS A 295 12.16 -4.08 4.64
C CYS A 295 12.76 -3.42 3.39
N LEU A 296 12.96 -2.10 3.41
CA LEU A 296 13.49 -1.33 2.28
C LEU A 296 14.96 -1.64 2.01
N THR A 297 15.78 -1.75 3.05
CA THR A 297 17.20 -2.12 2.93
C THR A 297 17.37 -3.56 2.45
N CYS A 298 16.61 -4.51 2.97
CA CYS A 298 16.61 -5.89 2.48
C CYS A 298 16.18 -5.96 1.01
N SER A 299 15.15 -5.21 0.63
CA SER A 299 14.72 -5.13 -0.77
C SER A 299 15.84 -4.60 -1.66
N LYS A 300 16.51 -3.51 -1.26
CA LYS A 300 17.70 -2.96 -1.93
C LYS A 300 18.86 -3.95 -2.02
N LEU A 301 19.18 -4.67 -0.95
CA LEU A 301 20.28 -5.64 -0.91
C LEU A 301 20.02 -6.80 -1.86
N VAL A 302 18.81 -7.35 -1.85
CA VAL A 302 18.41 -8.41 -2.80
C VAL A 302 18.46 -7.88 -4.24
N CYS A 303 17.98 -6.66 -4.45
CA CYS A 303 18.06 -5.95 -5.71
C CYS A 303 19.51 -5.82 -6.24
N LEU A 304 20.47 -5.38 -5.40
CA LEU A 304 21.88 -5.23 -5.78
C LEU A 304 22.55 -6.55 -6.20
N HIS A 305 22.10 -7.69 -5.65
CA HIS A 305 22.63 -9.01 -6.00
C HIS A 305 21.89 -9.69 -7.16
N THR A 306 20.99 -8.99 -7.84
CA THR A 306 20.28 -9.51 -9.01
C THR A 306 20.58 -8.68 -10.27
N PRO A 307 20.64 -9.32 -11.45
CA PRO A 307 20.92 -8.63 -12.73
C PRO A 307 19.84 -7.59 -13.11
N TYR A 308 18.71 -7.59 -12.40
CA TYR A 308 17.61 -6.64 -12.53
C TYR A 308 18.06 -5.18 -12.37
N CYS A 309 18.82 -4.88 -11.31
CA CYS A 309 19.17 -3.49 -10.98
C CYS A 309 20.16 -2.86 -11.96
N ASN A 310 20.93 -3.70 -12.66
CA ASN A 310 21.83 -3.25 -13.71
C ASN A 310 21.08 -2.87 -15.00
N SER A 311 19.88 -3.43 -15.21
CA SER A 311 19.10 -3.27 -16.45
C SER A 311 18.09 -2.12 -16.37
N ALA A 312 17.59 -1.80 -15.18
CA ALA A 312 16.72 -0.65 -14.94
C ALA A 312 17.06 0.02 -13.59
N PRO A 313 18.18 0.75 -13.48
CA PRO A 313 18.60 1.41 -12.24
C PRO A 313 17.59 2.45 -11.74
N GLU A 314 16.75 2.96 -12.64
CA GLU A 314 15.69 3.92 -12.33
C GLU A 314 14.47 3.27 -11.66
N ALA A 315 14.29 1.96 -11.85
CA ALA A 315 13.22 1.16 -11.26
C ALA A 315 13.53 0.71 -9.82
N VAL A 316 14.78 0.92 -9.37
CA VAL A 316 15.27 0.36 -8.12
C VAL A 316 14.76 1.23 -6.98
N ILE A 317 13.55 0.89 -6.51
CA ILE A 317 13.05 0.96 -5.12
C ILE A 317 14.17 1.19 -4.11
#